data_AF-A0A8T4QZ29-F1
#
_entry.id   AF-A0A8T4QZ29-F1
#
_cell.length_a   1.000
_cell.length_b   1.000
_cell.length_c   1.000
_cell.angle_alpha   90.00
_cell.angle_beta   90.00
_cell.angle_gamma   90.00
#
_symmetry.space_group_name_H-M   'P 1'
#
loop_
_entity.id
_entity.type
_entity.pdbx_description
1 polymer ?
#
loop_
_entity_poly.entity_id
_entity_poly.type
_entity_poly.pdbx_seq_one_letter_code
_entity_poly.pdbx_strand_id
1 'polypeptide(L)'
;MFEASNCNAEALSESARISACIRRIAESTNSFVLNEPIIVPRKIGVIGITGALVTQSSHIIVHTFLDSKEASLDVYSYHPLNLTHIKELFAQHFGTNTNFVTDESARDINSIQSNNHFQNNIPSSNNFLNNNFQNNIQSSNAQNNIRKSPSVSATSSFGHHETQKLQPHDHEEAECKEPGCSKKATKVWGGRAVCNDHYDYHRDKEDQIKHLYPFE
;
A
#
# COMPACT_ATOMS: atom_id res chain seq x y z
N MET A 1 -12.73 -1.33 1.81
CA MET A 1 -11.83 -0.45 2.57
C MET A 1 -12.22 -0.45 4.04
N PHE A 2 -11.24 -0.35 4.94
CA PHE A 2 -11.41 -0.23 6.38
C PHE A 2 -10.63 0.99 6.88
N GLU A 3 -11.24 1.75 7.77
CA GLU A 3 -10.59 2.88 8.43
C GLU A 3 -10.51 2.64 9.93
N ALA A 4 -9.39 3.01 10.52
CA ALA A 4 -9.14 2.94 11.94
C ALA A 4 -8.70 4.29 12.50
N SER A 5 -9.37 4.73 13.55
CA SER A 5 -9.08 5.98 14.29
C SER A 5 -8.49 5.68 15.66
N ASN A 6 -7.85 6.66 16.29
CA ASN A 6 -7.22 6.52 17.62
C ASN A 6 -6.17 5.40 17.68
N CYS A 7 -5.43 5.21 16.59
CA CYS A 7 -4.36 4.24 16.52
C CYS A 7 -3.18 4.63 17.42
N ASN A 8 -2.41 3.63 17.83
CA ASN A 8 -1.14 3.83 18.52
C ASN A 8 -0.13 4.49 17.57
N ALA A 9 0.39 5.67 17.96
CA ALA A 9 1.28 6.46 17.11
C ALA A 9 2.63 5.79 16.81
N GLU A 10 3.17 5.01 17.75
CA GLU A 10 4.39 4.23 17.55
C GLU A 10 4.15 3.16 16.47
N ALA A 11 3.05 2.43 16.58
CA ALA A 11 2.64 1.42 15.61
C ALA A 11 2.45 2.00 14.19
N LEU A 12 1.88 3.20 14.06
CA LEU A 12 1.71 3.88 12.77
C LEU A 12 3.04 4.28 12.11
N SER A 13 4.10 4.41 12.89
CA SER A 13 5.43 4.84 12.45
C SER A 13 6.40 3.68 12.15
N GLU A 14 6.00 2.45 12.44
CA GLU A 14 6.84 1.26 12.30
C GLU A 14 6.66 0.58 10.94
N SER A 15 7.61 0.79 10.02
CA SER A 15 7.62 0.14 8.70
C SER A 15 7.54 -1.40 8.78
N ALA A 16 8.26 -2.00 9.73
CA ALA A 16 8.26 -3.45 9.93
C ALA A 16 6.88 -3.99 10.34
N ARG A 17 6.17 -3.25 11.18
CA ARG A 17 4.83 -3.59 11.64
C ARG A 17 3.79 -3.48 10.52
N ILE A 18 3.89 -2.46 9.68
CA ILE A 18 3.03 -2.31 8.50
C ILE A 18 3.26 -3.47 7.53
N SER A 19 4.53 -3.83 7.26
CA SER A 19 4.86 -5.00 6.45
C SER A 19 4.28 -6.30 7.03
N ALA A 20 4.40 -6.50 8.35
CA ALA A 20 3.84 -7.67 9.03
C ALA A 20 2.30 -7.72 8.96
N CYS A 21 1.64 -6.58 9.11
CA CYS A 21 0.19 -6.46 8.98
C CYS A 21 -0.27 -6.92 7.59
N ILE A 22 0.36 -6.38 6.54
CA ILE A 22 0.04 -6.71 5.14
C ILE A 22 0.23 -8.21 4.86
N ARG A 23 1.33 -8.81 5.34
CA ARG A 23 1.57 -10.26 5.16
C ARG A 23 0.53 -11.11 5.84
N ARG A 24 0.19 -10.81 7.10
CA ARG A 24 -0.82 -11.58 7.83
C ARG A 24 -2.19 -11.50 7.18
N ILE A 25 -2.55 -10.33 6.64
CA ILE A 25 -3.78 -10.19 5.85
C ILE A 25 -3.69 -11.03 4.58
N ALA A 26 -2.57 -10.98 3.84
CA ALA A 26 -2.37 -11.80 2.64
C ALA A 26 -2.50 -13.30 2.91
N GLU A 27 -1.87 -13.79 3.98
CA GLU A 27 -1.98 -15.16 4.47
C GLU A 27 -3.44 -15.52 4.80
N SER A 28 -4.18 -14.61 5.46
CA SER A 28 -5.59 -14.83 5.82
C SER A 28 -6.54 -14.92 4.61
N THR A 29 -6.14 -14.31 3.49
CA THR A 29 -6.93 -14.31 2.25
C THR A 29 -6.60 -15.47 1.32
N ASN A 30 -5.65 -16.34 1.71
CA ASN A 30 -5.12 -17.43 0.89
C ASN A 30 -4.66 -16.94 -0.50
N SER A 31 -4.17 -15.70 -0.56
CA SER A 31 -3.73 -15.07 -1.82
C SER A 31 -2.32 -15.53 -2.18
N PHE A 32 -2.08 -15.80 -3.46
CA PHE A 32 -0.73 -16.08 -3.95
C PHE A 32 0.09 -14.79 -4.02
N VAL A 33 1.07 -14.66 -3.13
CA VAL A 33 1.92 -13.48 -3.01
C VAL A 33 2.97 -13.48 -4.13
N LEU A 34 3.00 -12.40 -4.94
CA LEU A 34 3.95 -12.28 -6.05
C LEU A 34 5.32 -11.77 -5.61
N ASN A 35 5.34 -10.87 -4.62
CA ASN A 35 6.53 -10.16 -4.15
C ASN A 35 6.44 -9.86 -2.65
N GLU A 36 7.54 -9.42 -2.05
CA GLU A 36 7.52 -8.87 -0.69
C GLU A 36 6.75 -7.53 -0.64
N PRO A 37 6.11 -7.15 0.49
CA PRO A 37 5.45 -5.86 0.61
C PRO A 37 6.40 -4.70 0.36
N ILE A 38 5.99 -3.79 -0.50
CA ILE A 38 6.70 -2.55 -0.78
C ILE A 38 6.33 -1.57 0.31
N ILE A 39 7.32 -1.06 1.04
CA ILE A 39 7.13 -0.05 2.08
C ILE A 39 7.72 1.27 1.61
N VAL A 40 6.87 2.30 1.55
CA VAL A 40 7.26 3.68 1.30
C VAL A 40 7.33 4.37 2.66
N PRO A 41 8.54 4.58 3.20
CA PRO A 41 8.71 5.20 4.51
C PRO A 41 8.28 6.67 4.46
N ARG A 42 8.04 7.23 5.64
CA ARG A 42 7.75 8.65 5.83
C ARG A 42 8.86 9.50 5.19
N LYS A 43 8.46 10.52 4.43
CA LYS A 43 9.34 11.58 3.91
C LYS A 43 8.85 12.93 4.41
N ILE A 44 9.71 13.95 4.33
CA ILE A 44 9.32 15.33 4.63
C ILE A 44 8.12 15.70 3.73
N GLY A 45 7.02 16.15 4.35
CA GLY A 45 5.76 16.46 3.66
C GLY A 45 4.80 15.28 3.46
N VAL A 46 5.17 14.06 3.88
CA VAL A 46 4.28 12.88 3.87
C VAL A 46 3.83 12.55 5.29
N ILE A 47 2.53 12.41 5.49
CA ILE A 47 1.87 12.37 6.81
C ILE A 47 2.05 11.00 7.51
N GLY A 48 2.50 9.97 6.78
CA GLY A 48 2.88 8.69 7.38
C GLY A 48 3.54 7.72 6.41
N ILE A 49 3.28 6.43 6.59
CA ILE A 49 3.89 5.33 5.86
C ILE A 49 2.83 4.69 4.97
N THR A 50 3.22 4.35 3.76
CA THR A 50 2.40 3.52 2.87
C THR A 50 3.05 2.17 2.70
N GLY A 51 2.28 1.10 2.88
CA GLY A 51 2.68 -0.25 2.51
C GLY A 51 1.74 -0.81 1.46
N ALA A 52 2.26 -1.54 0.49
CA ALA A 52 1.46 -2.18 -0.54
C ALA A 52 1.98 -3.59 -0.84
N LEU A 53 1.07 -4.49 -1.14
CA LEU A 53 1.37 -5.83 -1.63
C LEU A 53 0.45 -6.16 -2.80
N VAL A 54 1.07 -6.51 -3.92
CA VAL A 54 0.37 -7.03 -5.09
C VAL A 54 0.41 -8.56 -5.02
N THR A 55 -0.76 -9.18 -5.15
CA THR A 55 -0.92 -10.64 -5.24
C THR A 55 -1.39 -10.98 -6.65
N GLN A 56 -1.46 -12.27 -6.99
CA GLN A 56 -1.75 -12.72 -8.37
C GLN A 56 -3.00 -12.08 -9.00
N SER A 57 -4.00 -11.74 -8.18
CA SER A 57 -5.26 -11.18 -8.66
C SER A 57 -5.81 -10.11 -7.70
N SER A 58 -4.96 -9.41 -6.96
CA SER A 58 -5.43 -8.61 -5.83
C SER A 58 -4.38 -7.60 -5.36
N HIS A 59 -4.79 -6.70 -4.47
CA HIS A 59 -3.86 -5.87 -3.72
C HIS A 59 -4.31 -5.70 -2.28
N ILE A 60 -3.32 -5.47 -1.41
CA ILE A 60 -3.50 -5.04 -0.03
C ILE A 60 -2.67 -3.77 0.14
N ILE A 61 -3.31 -2.67 0.53
CA ILE A 61 -2.66 -1.38 0.71
C ILE A 61 -3.00 -0.86 2.11
N VAL A 62 -1.98 -0.37 2.82
CA VAL A 62 -2.13 0.30 4.11
C VAL A 62 -1.53 1.69 4.01
N HIS A 63 -2.31 2.70 4.39
CA HIS A 63 -1.85 4.07 4.59
C HIS A 63 -1.95 4.43 6.07
N THR A 64 -0.90 5.02 6.63
CA THR A 64 -0.91 5.56 8.00
C THR A 64 -0.85 7.08 7.98
N PHE A 65 -1.49 7.70 8.97
CA PHE A 65 -1.54 9.14 9.17
C PHE A 65 -1.22 9.43 10.64
N LEU A 66 0.04 9.78 10.94
CA LEU A 66 0.50 9.90 12.33
C LEU A 66 -0.19 11.05 13.06
N ASP A 67 -0.36 12.18 12.39
CA ASP A 67 -0.88 13.41 12.99
C ASP A 67 -2.37 13.26 13.39
N SER A 68 -3.16 12.53 12.58
CA SER A 68 -4.56 12.22 12.89
C SER A 68 -4.74 10.93 13.69
N LYS A 69 -3.66 10.16 13.92
CA LYS A 69 -3.69 8.83 14.56
C LYS A 69 -4.63 7.86 13.83
N GLU A 70 -4.56 7.87 12.50
CA GLU A 70 -5.42 7.06 11.64
C GLU A 70 -4.62 6.07 10.80
N ALA A 71 -5.28 4.97 10.43
CA ALA A 71 -4.81 4.04 9.42
C ALA A 71 -5.97 3.65 8.49
N SER A 72 -5.69 3.57 7.20
CA SER A 72 -6.62 3.06 6.19
C SER A 72 -6.06 1.78 5.58
N LEU A 73 -6.93 0.80 5.39
CA LEU A 73 -6.64 -0.49 4.78
C LEU A 73 -7.56 -0.70 3.59
N ASP A 74 -6.97 -0.87 2.42
CA ASP A 74 -7.67 -1.36 1.24
C ASP A 74 -7.27 -2.82 0.98
N VAL A 75 -8.28 -3.67 0.80
CA VAL A 75 -8.11 -5.08 0.44
C VAL A 75 -9.06 -5.35 -0.71
N TYR A 76 -8.49 -5.52 -1.89
CA TYR A 76 -9.23 -5.93 -3.07
C TYR A 76 -8.90 -7.39 -3.35
N SER A 77 -9.88 -8.27 -3.55
CA SER A 77 -9.62 -9.65 -3.95
C SER A 77 -10.72 -10.25 -4.80
N TYR A 78 -10.35 -11.07 -5.78
CA TYR A 78 -11.29 -11.96 -6.46
C TYR A 78 -11.63 -13.21 -5.63
N HIS A 79 -10.87 -13.49 -4.57
CA HIS A 79 -11.21 -14.54 -3.62
C HIS A 79 -12.15 -13.98 -2.53
N PRO A 80 -13.07 -14.80 -2.02
CA PRO A 80 -13.91 -14.40 -0.90
C PRO A 80 -13.08 -13.98 0.31
N LEU A 81 -13.46 -12.89 0.97
CA LEU A 81 -12.74 -12.32 2.10
C LEU A 81 -13.49 -12.59 3.41
N ASN A 82 -12.77 -12.96 4.46
CA ASN A 82 -13.28 -12.93 5.82
C ASN A 82 -13.06 -11.53 6.41
N LEU A 83 -14.01 -10.63 6.15
CA LEU A 83 -13.88 -9.21 6.52
C LEU A 83 -13.74 -9.01 8.04
N THR A 84 -14.43 -9.82 8.84
CA THR A 84 -14.32 -9.77 10.31
C THR A 84 -12.90 -10.09 10.77
N HIS A 85 -12.32 -11.17 10.26
CA HIS A 85 -10.96 -11.55 10.64
C HIS A 85 -9.91 -10.53 10.17
N ILE A 86 -10.08 -9.96 8.97
CA ILE A 86 -9.21 -8.91 8.45
C ILE A 86 -9.29 -7.65 9.33
N LYS A 87 -10.50 -7.25 9.74
CA LYS A 87 -10.73 -6.14 10.68
C LYS A 87 -9.99 -6.38 12.00
N GLU A 88 -10.10 -7.57 12.59
CA GLU A 88 -9.42 -7.94 13.84
C GLU A 88 -7.89 -7.88 13.70
N LEU A 89 -7.34 -8.46 12.63
CA LEU A 89 -5.90 -8.40 12.35
C LEU A 89 -5.43 -6.95 12.21
N PHE A 90 -6.16 -6.11 11.49
CA PHE A 90 -5.82 -4.70 11.30
C PHE A 90 -5.86 -3.93 12.63
N ALA A 91 -6.93 -4.08 13.41
CA ALA A 91 -7.06 -3.44 14.73
C ALA A 91 -5.95 -3.84 15.69
N GLN A 92 -5.58 -5.14 15.71
CA GLN A 92 -4.51 -5.66 16.56
C GLN A 92 -3.16 -5.01 16.23
N HIS A 93 -2.86 -4.78 14.95
CA HIS A 93 -1.56 -4.21 14.55
C HIS A 93 -1.43 -2.75 14.99
N PHE A 94 -2.51 -1.97 14.95
CA PHE A 94 -2.48 -0.55 15.27
C PHE A 94 -2.96 -0.21 16.69
N GLY A 95 -3.31 -1.21 17.49
CA GLY A 95 -3.67 -1.03 18.90
C GLY A 95 -4.93 -0.20 19.11
N THR A 96 -5.94 -0.42 18.28
CA THR A 96 -7.15 0.41 18.21
C THR A 96 -8.38 -0.37 18.72
N ASN A 97 -9.30 0.33 19.40
CA ASN A 97 -10.67 -0.13 19.65
C ASN A 97 -11.57 0.48 18.57
N THR A 98 -11.67 -0.13 17.40
CA THR A 98 -12.18 0.52 16.18
C THR A 98 -13.70 0.61 16.10
N ASN A 99 -14.19 1.79 15.69
CA ASN A 99 -15.39 1.93 14.87
C ASN A 99 -14.95 1.78 13.41
N PHE A 100 -15.31 0.68 12.75
CA PHE A 100 -15.00 0.49 11.34
C PHE A 100 -16.08 1.12 10.47
N VAL A 101 -15.71 2.07 9.62
CA VAL A 101 -16.53 2.42 8.45
C VAL A 101 -16.19 1.39 7.37
N THR A 102 -17.16 0.53 7.03
CA THR A 102 -17.05 -0.36 5.87
C THR A 102 -17.87 0.19 4.72
N ASP A 103 -17.22 0.42 3.58
CA ASP A 103 -17.90 0.50 2.29
C ASP A 103 -18.13 -0.94 1.79
N GLU A 104 -19.34 -1.47 2.00
CA GLU A 104 -19.71 -2.88 1.79
C GLU A 104 -20.06 -3.21 0.33
N SER A 105 -19.24 -2.78 -0.63
CA SER A 105 -19.32 -3.33 -1.99
C SER A 105 -18.64 -4.70 -2.13
N ALA A 106 -17.97 -5.19 -1.07
CA ALA A 106 -17.30 -6.48 -1.04
C ALA A 106 -18.26 -7.65 -0.74
N ARG A 107 -18.16 -8.74 -1.51
CA ARG A 107 -18.91 -9.99 -1.27
C ARG A 107 -18.38 -10.68 0.00
N ASP A 108 -19.02 -10.44 1.14
CA ASP A 108 -18.70 -11.11 2.40
C ASP A 108 -19.08 -12.60 2.33
N ILE A 109 -18.18 -13.51 2.71
CA ILE A 109 -18.44 -14.95 2.84
C ILE A 109 -19.64 -15.23 3.75
N ASN A 110 -19.82 -14.43 4.81
CA ASN A 110 -20.91 -14.61 5.75
C ASN A 110 -22.27 -14.22 5.15
N SER A 111 -22.29 -13.35 4.13
CA SER A 111 -23.51 -13.03 3.36
C SER A 111 -23.91 -14.14 2.37
N ILE A 112 -22.97 -15.03 2.02
CA ILE A 112 -23.23 -16.16 1.13
C ILE A 112 -23.87 -17.33 1.91
N GLN A 113 -23.59 -17.46 3.21
CA GLN A 113 -24.20 -18.50 4.04
C GLN A 113 -25.66 -18.21 4.41
N SER A 114 -26.07 -16.95 4.50
CA SER A 114 -27.46 -16.57 4.83
C SER A 114 -28.46 -16.75 3.68
N ASN A 115 -27.99 -16.91 2.43
CA ASN A 115 -28.85 -17.10 1.25
C ASN A 115 -29.00 -18.56 0.78
N ASN A 116 -28.42 -19.53 1.49
CA ASN A 116 -28.57 -20.95 1.18
C ASN A 116 -29.60 -21.67 2.09
N HIS A 117 -30.71 -21.00 2.40
CA HIS A 117 -31.90 -21.70 2.90
C HIS A 117 -32.79 -22.17 1.74
N PHE A 118 -32.18 -22.90 0.79
CA PHE A 118 -32.93 -23.79 -0.09
C PHE A 118 -32.93 -25.17 0.55
N GLN A 119 -34.11 -25.57 1.02
CA GLN A 119 -34.39 -26.93 1.48
C GLN A 119 -33.96 -27.94 0.42
N ASN A 120 -33.03 -28.82 0.76
CA ASN A 120 -32.90 -30.10 0.10
C ASN A 120 -32.82 -31.20 1.17
N ASN A 121 -33.95 -31.86 1.36
CA ASN A 121 -34.10 -33.11 2.08
C ASN A 121 -33.31 -34.20 1.36
N ILE A 122 -32.22 -34.72 1.95
CA ILE A 122 -31.68 -36.06 1.64
C ILE A 122 -31.17 -36.70 2.95
N PRO A 123 -31.50 -37.98 3.24
CA PRO A 123 -31.45 -38.56 4.59
C PRO A 123 -30.07 -39.06 5.04
N SER A 124 -29.96 -39.15 6.37
CA SER A 124 -28.84 -39.56 7.20
C SER A 124 -28.28 -40.97 6.94
N SER A 125 -26.95 -41.10 7.04
CA SER A 125 -26.30 -42.32 7.53
C SER A 125 -24.97 -42.02 8.25
N ASN A 126 -25.03 -42.26 9.56
CA ASN A 126 -24.07 -42.54 10.62
C ASN A 126 -22.53 -42.54 10.41
N ASN A 127 -21.89 -41.90 11.41
CA ASN A 127 -20.70 -42.27 12.21
C ASN A 127 -19.37 -42.56 11.50
N PHE A 128 -18.29 -41.90 11.95
CA PHE A 128 -17.20 -42.55 12.70
C PHE A 128 -16.13 -41.55 13.19
N LEU A 129 -15.89 -41.60 14.52
CA LEU A 129 -14.68 -41.27 15.29
C LEU A 129 -14.02 -39.87 15.26
N ASN A 130 -14.35 -39.17 16.35
CA ASN A 130 -13.50 -38.38 17.24
C ASN A 130 -12.06 -38.96 17.42
N ASN A 131 -11.02 -38.12 17.35
CA ASN A 131 -9.85 -38.21 18.26
C ASN A 131 -8.94 -36.98 18.22
N ASN A 132 -8.57 -36.56 19.43
CA ASN A 132 -7.59 -35.56 19.82
C ASN A 132 -6.19 -35.82 19.24
N PHE A 133 -5.45 -34.74 18.91
CA PHE A 133 -4.00 -34.71 19.12
C PHE A 133 -3.54 -33.31 19.53
N GLN A 134 -3.11 -33.21 20.79
CA GLN A 134 -2.29 -32.15 21.34
C GLN A 134 -0.81 -32.55 21.29
N ASN A 135 0.03 -31.52 21.12
CA ASN A 135 1.40 -31.34 21.63
C ASN A 135 2.64 -31.67 20.79
N ASN A 136 3.55 -30.70 20.94
CA ASN A 136 5.02 -30.68 20.83
C ASN A 136 5.64 -30.38 19.45
N ILE A 137 6.38 -29.26 19.38
CA ILE A 137 7.85 -29.27 19.44
C ILE A 137 8.38 -27.86 19.78
N GLN A 138 9.36 -27.85 20.69
CA GLN A 138 10.19 -26.73 21.16
C GLN A 138 11.38 -26.45 20.20
N SER A 139 11.90 -25.22 20.33
CA SER A 139 13.30 -24.80 20.16
C SER A 139 13.86 -24.56 18.76
N SER A 140 14.29 -23.32 18.50
CA SER A 140 15.74 -23.00 18.50
C SER A 140 16.00 -21.49 18.36
N ASN A 141 16.96 -21.04 19.17
CA ASN A 141 17.62 -19.72 19.11
C ASN A 141 18.56 -19.64 17.91
N ALA A 142 18.64 -18.47 17.27
CA ALA A 142 19.83 -18.08 16.52
C ALA A 142 20.02 -16.55 16.57
N GLN A 143 21.06 -16.14 17.30
CA GLN A 143 21.67 -14.83 17.22
C GLN A 143 22.39 -14.68 15.88
N ASN A 144 22.40 -13.47 15.29
CA ASN A 144 23.56 -12.99 14.54
C ASN A 144 23.60 -11.45 14.47
N ASN A 145 24.73 -10.91 14.90
CA ASN A 145 25.21 -9.55 14.64
C ASN A 145 25.69 -9.43 13.18
N ILE A 146 25.69 -8.22 12.60
CA ILE A 146 26.86 -7.56 11.96
C ILE A 146 26.47 -6.32 11.10
N ARG A 147 27.16 -5.21 11.41
CA ARG A 147 27.64 -4.04 10.63
C ARG A 147 26.70 -3.01 9.94
N LYS A 148 27.08 -1.75 10.25
CA LYS A 148 26.78 -0.46 9.60
C LYS A 148 27.59 -0.25 8.31
N SER A 149 27.04 0.54 7.36
CA SER A 149 27.56 1.80 6.73
C SER A 149 26.90 2.02 5.33
N PRO A 150 27.03 3.16 4.61
CA PRO A 150 25.99 4.21 4.55
C PRO A 150 25.49 4.63 3.13
N SER A 151 24.42 5.44 3.13
CA SER A 151 24.02 6.52 2.20
C SER A 151 23.93 6.33 0.68
N VAL A 152 22.75 6.58 0.10
CA VAL A 152 22.53 7.63 -0.93
C VAL A 152 21.02 7.93 -1.12
N SER A 153 20.68 9.20 -1.21
CA SER A 153 19.32 9.74 -1.34
C SER A 153 19.07 10.20 -2.78
N ALA A 154 17.95 9.80 -3.38
CA ALA A 154 17.40 10.42 -4.58
C ALA A 154 15.87 10.47 -4.48
N THR A 155 15.32 11.68 -4.51
CA THR A 155 13.89 11.98 -4.47
C THR A 155 13.46 12.54 -5.82
N SER A 156 12.35 12.05 -6.37
CA SER A 156 11.57 12.79 -7.36
C SER A 156 10.08 12.69 -7.03
N SER A 157 9.42 13.83 -7.16
CA SER A 157 8.02 14.11 -6.87
C SER A 157 7.38 14.53 -8.20
N PHE A 158 6.23 13.97 -8.56
CA PHE A 158 5.42 14.43 -9.69
C PHE A 158 4.21 15.21 -9.16
N GLY A 159 4.04 16.43 -9.66
CA GLY A 159 2.84 17.24 -9.52
C GLY A 159 2.55 17.87 -10.88
N HIS A 160 1.27 18.04 -11.23
CA HIS A 160 0.81 18.54 -12.52
C HIS A 160 1.49 19.85 -12.96
N HIS A 161 1.92 19.93 -14.23
CA HIS A 161 2.56 21.12 -14.80
C HIS A 161 1.64 21.93 -15.68
N GLU A 162 1.23 23.07 -15.13
CA GLU A 162 0.78 24.21 -15.90
C GLU A 162 1.99 24.84 -16.62
N THR A 163 1.85 25.09 -17.92
CA THR A 163 2.97 25.52 -18.78
C THR A 163 3.23 27.01 -18.62
N GLN A 164 4.04 27.39 -17.63
CA GLN A 164 4.48 28.78 -17.48
C GLN A 164 5.69 29.06 -18.38
N LYS A 165 5.53 29.98 -19.33
CA LYS A 165 6.67 30.60 -20.02
C LYS A 165 7.42 31.47 -19.02
N LEU A 166 8.73 31.27 -18.91
CA LEU A 166 9.61 32.15 -18.13
C LEU A 166 9.49 33.58 -18.67
N GLN A 167 9.18 34.54 -17.78
CA GLN A 167 9.12 35.95 -18.15
C GLN A 167 10.53 36.51 -18.41
N PRO A 168 10.68 37.53 -19.28
CA PRO A 168 11.97 37.89 -19.86
C PRO A 168 12.93 38.68 -18.96
N HIS A 169 12.63 38.85 -17.66
CA HIS A 169 13.24 39.94 -16.89
C HIS A 169 14.37 39.57 -15.91
N ASP A 170 14.70 38.28 -15.74
CA ASP A 170 15.84 37.84 -14.92
C ASP A 170 16.68 36.80 -15.68
N HIS A 171 17.45 37.28 -16.66
CA HIS A 171 18.45 36.46 -17.36
C HIS A 171 19.75 36.35 -16.57
N GLU A 172 19.71 35.65 -15.43
CA GLU A 172 20.79 34.71 -15.14
C GLU A 172 20.49 33.45 -15.96
N GLU A 173 21.47 32.97 -16.72
CA GLU A 173 21.30 31.85 -17.64
C GLU A 173 21.10 30.56 -16.84
N ALA A 174 19.87 30.30 -16.39
CA ALA A 174 19.56 29.09 -15.65
C ALA A 174 19.91 27.86 -16.49
N GLU A 175 20.74 26.98 -15.95
CA GLU A 175 21.06 25.69 -16.56
C GLU A 175 19.92 24.69 -16.34
N CYS A 176 19.79 23.74 -17.27
CA CYS A 176 18.83 22.64 -17.15
C CYS A 176 19.16 21.80 -15.91
N LYS A 177 18.19 21.64 -14.99
CA LYS A 177 18.36 20.87 -13.75
C LYS A 177 18.20 19.35 -13.91
N GLU A 178 18.38 18.83 -15.13
CA GLU A 178 18.34 17.38 -15.38
C GLU A 178 19.74 16.78 -15.22
N PRO A 179 19.87 15.58 -14.59
CA PRO A 179 21.18 14.96 -14.36
C PRO A 179 21.97 14.80 -15.66
N GLY A 180 23.18 15.36 -15.69
CA GLY A 180 24.07 15.28 -16.85
C GLY A 180 23.73 16.23 -18.00
N CYS A 181 22.78 17.14 -17.84
CA CYS A 181 22.45 18.15 -18.85
C CYS A 181 23.17 19.47 -18.57
N SER A 182 23.88 20.00 -19.57
CA SER A 182 24.52 21.32 -19.52
C SER A 182 23.83 22.35 -20.44
N LYS A 183 22.66 22.02 -21.01
CA LYS A 183 21.93 22.92 -21.90
C LYS A 183 21.26 24.04 -21.09
N LYS A 184 21.10 25.21 -21.71
CA LYS A 184 20.36 26.34 -21.13
C LYS A 184 18.90 25.96 -20.92
N ALA A 185 18.35 26.28 -19.75
CA ALA A 185 16.95 26.09 -19.46
C ALA A 185 16.10 27.15 -20.17
N THR A 186 14.99 26.71 -20.74
CA THR A 186 14.05 27.55 -21.51
C THR A 186 12.62 27.39 -21.03
N LYS A 187 12.36 26.39 -20.18
CA LYS A 187 11.02 26.02 -19.69
C LYS A 187 11.11 25.57 -18.23
N VAL A 188 9.94 25.37 -17.62
CA VAL A 188 9.80 24.81 -16.28
C VAL A 188 8.97 23.53 -16.36
N TRP A 189 9.47 22.46 -15.74
CA TRP A 189 8.78 21.18 -15.53
C TRP A 189 9.14 20.69 -14.13
N GLY A 190 8.18 20.33 -13.30
CA GLY A 190 8.42 19.91 -11.92
C GLY A 190 8.51 21.05 -10.92
N GLY A 191 8.28 22.30 -11.34
CA GLY A 191 8.90 23.44 -10.67
C GLY A 191 10.43 23.50 -10.86
N ARG A 192 11.00 22.69 -11.76
CA ARG A 192 12.43 22.69 -12.09
C ARG A 192 12.64 23.34 -13.45
N ALA A 193 13.71 24.12 -13.59
CA ALA A 193 14.11 24.70 -14.86
C ALA A 193 14.70 23.61 -15.76
N VAL A 194 14.16 23.45 -16.97
CA VAL A 194 14.56 22.40 -17.94
C VAL A 194 14.76 23.00 -19.33
N CYS A 195 15.62 22.39 -20.14
CA CYS A 195 15.76 22.71 -21.56
C CYS A 195 14.57 22.16 -22.37
N ASN A 196 14.41 22.61 -23.61
CA ASN A 196 13.31 22.17 -24.48
C ASN A 196 13.28 20.64 -24.67
N ASP A 197 14.42 20.00 -24.93
CA ASP A 197 14.48 18.56 -25.18
C ASP A 197 13.97 17.75 -23.98
N HIS A 198 14.36 18.13 -22.76
CA HIS A 198 13.89 17.45 -21.56
C HIS A 198 12.44 17.76 -21.23
N TYR A 199 11.97 18.97 -21.53
CA TYR A 199 10.55 19.29 -21.42
C TYR A 199 9.71 18.40 -22.33
N ASP A 200 10.10 18.23 -23.59
CA ASP A 200 9.38 17.40 -24.55
C ASP A 200 9.42 15.91 -24.14
N TYR A 201 10.57 15.42 -23.66
CA TYR A 201 10.68 14.08 -23.09
C TYR A 201 9.70 13.81 -21.94
N HIS A 202 9.58 14.75 -21.00
CA HIS A 202 8.68 14.57 -19.86
C HIS A 202 7.20 14.67 -20.26
N ARG A 203 6.87 15.58 -21.19
CA ARG A 203 5.51 15.69 -21.74
C ARG A 203 5.08 14.40 -22.42
N ASP A 204 5.92 13.87 -23.31
CA ASP A 204 5.59 12.67 -24.06
C ASP A 204 5.47 11.43 -23.15
N LYS A 205 6.25 11.39 -22.05
CA LYS A 205 6.09 10.37 -20.99
C LYS A 205 4.78 10.50 -20.23
N GLU A 206 4.37 11.72 -19.87
CA GLU A 206 3.11 11.95 -19.17
C GLU A 206 1.92 11.54 -20.05
N ASP A 207 1.98 11.83 -21.36
CA ASP A 207 0.95 11.44 -22.31
C ASP A 207 0.88 9.91 -22.50
N GLN A 208 2.02 9.21 -22.50
CA GLN A 208 2.05 7.74 -22.49
C GLN A 208 1.40 7.15 -21.23
N ILE A 209 1.64 7.76 -20.06
CA ILE A 209 1.03 7.30 -18.80
C ILE A 209 -0.48 7.52 -18.82
N LYS A 210 -0.96 8.65 -19.35
CA LYS A 210 -2.40 8.93 -19.51
C LYS A 210 -3.10 7.93 -20.42
N HIS A 211 -2.42 7.46 -21.48
CA HIS A 211 -2.98 6.43 -22.37
C HIS A 211 -3.00 5.02 -21.76
N LEU A 212 -2.13 4.72 -20.80
CA LEU A 212 -2.13 3.43 -20.11
C LEU A 212 -3.16 3.35 -18.97
N TYR A 213 -3.61 4.50 -18.47
CA TYR A 213 -4.62 4.61 -17.42
C TYR A 213 -5.62 5.73 -17.75
N PRO A 214 -6.60 5.47 -18.65
CA PRO A 214 -7.70 6.40 -18.85
C PRO A 214 -8.59 6.38 -17.61
N PHE A 215 -8.33 7.31 -16.68
CA PHE A 215 -9.29 7.62 -15.63
C PHE A 215 -10.32 8.57 -16.24
N GLU A 216 -11.53 8.06 -16.52
CA GLU A 216 -12.75 8.85 -16.69
C GLU A 216 -13.34 9.26 -15.34
#